data_AF-A0A8T2BYS9-F1
#
_entry.id   AF-A0A8T2BYS9-F1
#
_cell.length_a   1.000
_cell.length_b   1.000
_cell.length_c   1.000
_cell.angle_alpha   90.00
_cell.angle_beta   90.00
_cell.angle_gamma   90.00
#
_symmetry.space_group_name_H-M   'P 1'
#
loop_
_entity.id
_entity.type
_entity.pdbx_description
1 polymer ?
#
loop_
_entity_poly.entity_id
_entity_poly.type
_entity_poly.pdbx_seq_one_letter_code
_entity_poly.pdbx_strand_id
1 'polypeptide(L)'
;MIELPHYPTLSGDKTTHLLISVMMSLRSSAIKASLHRSFPSSLRSTLSVSFSAGSLIRLPSAGKRNLSVVVSSGRDSSMSPNNDSRGSSSKVAAESFFRSVLGQMETVYLNRNPTPKSVLELVRSVDDEQLCYDHLAFRTFGIGGYGIDSLASFFLDYGYTPMDELKFPAKKLRALWFAPPDVSAVPGGSGVNGPLPRVFISELLVDQMSSQTQDVIRKYTEASPNGKKYAALSSALGTLTWEKPLSSEFEQLARESEYAAWTLVNGYALNHVTISVHRLKSHLNKIKKLNQFLEEKGIKLNSEGGVLKVSPDGGLQQSSTVADSISFKFSDGVTKSIPCSYIEFAERLVLPQYQNVPESEIRESYRRDGFEVGNADKIFESTFQEQLSRRTG
;
A
#
# COMPACT_ATOMS: atom_id res chain seq x y z
N MET A 1 -4.97 38.31 -31.98
CA MET A 1 -3.79 38.17 -31.12
C MET A 1 -4.29 37.84 -29.73
N ILE A 2 -4.13 36.59 -29.30
CA ILE A 2 -4.44 36.14 -27.95
C ILE A 2 -3.18 35.40 -27.50
N GLU A 3 -2.53 35.92 -26.47
CA GLU A 3 -1.32 35.35 -25.87
C GLU A 3 -1.66 34.06 -25.13
N LEU A 4 -0.85 33.02 -25.35
CA LEU A 4 -0.85 31.78 -24.57
C LEU A 4 0.20 31.89 -23.46
N PRO A 5 -0.06 31.38 -22.24
CA PRO A 5 0.89 31.48 -21.15
C PRO A 5 2.08 30.52 -21.31
N HIS A 6 3.28 31.05 -21.07
CA HIS A 6 4.55 30.33 -21.01
C HIS A 6 4.61 29.46 -19.74
N TYR A 7 4.82 28.16 -19.89
CA TYR A 7 5.25 27.27 -18.80
C TYR A 7 6.77 27.10 -18.81
N PRO A 8 7.45 27.11 -17.65
CA PRO A 8 8.89 26.87 -17.59
C PRO A 8 9.23 25.40 -17.79
N THR A 9 10.27 25.15 -18.59
CA THR A 9 10.88 23.84 -18.85
C THR A 9 11.61 23.33 -17.61
N LEU A 10 11.09 22.29 -16.97
CA LEU A 10 11.83 21.45 -16.02
C LEU A 10 12.61 20.38 -16.80
N SER A 11 13.91 20.27 -16.56
CA SER A 11 14.78 19.29 -17.21
C SER A 11 14.32 17.87 -16.86
N GLY A 12 13.80 17.17 -17.87
CA GLY A 12 13.20 15.85 -17.72
C GLY A 12 14.24 14.74 -17.52
N ASP A 13 14.05 13.99 -16.44
CA ASP A 13 14.67 12.69 -16.24
C ASP A 13 14.07 11.65 -17.22
N LYS A 14 14.92 10.77 -17.78
CA LYS A 14 14.56 9.81 -18.84
C LYS A 14 13.49 8.81 -18.36
N THR A 15 13.37 8.62 -17.06
CA THR A 15 12.39 7.76 -16.38
C THR A 15 10.95 8.26 -16.56
N THR A 16 10.75 9.58 -16.55
CA THR A 16 9.43 10.22 -16.75
C THR A 16 8.92 10.02 -18.18
N HIS A 17 9.83 10.01 -19.17
CA HIS A 17 9.49 9.73 -20.56
C HIS A 17 9.03 8.28 -20.79
N LEU A 18 9.60 7.31 -20.07
CA LEU A 18 9.22 5.90 -20.20
C LEU A 18 7.82 5.65 -19.65
N LEU A 19 7.47 6.27 -18.52
CA LEU A 19 6.12 6.22 -17.96
C LEU A 19 5.09 6.90 -18.88
N ILE A 20 5.40 8.08 -19.43
CA ILE A 20 4.52 8.75 -20.42
C ILE A 20 4.36 7.91 -21.69
N SER A 21 5.40 7.21 -22.13
CA SER A 21 5.34 6.32 -23.30
C SER A 21 4.41 5.11 -23.05
N VAL A 22 4.48 4.50 -21.86
CA VAL A 22 3.53 3.47 -21.43
C VAL A 22 2.10 4.03 -21.34
N MET A 23 1.92 5.26 -20.83
CA MET A 23 0.62 5.94 -20.76
C MET A 23 -0.01 6.16 -22.14
N MET A 24 0.77 6.54 -23.15
CA MET A 24 0.25 6.73 -24.51
C MET A 24 -0.08 5.40 -25.21
N SER A 25 0.70 4.34 -24.96
CA SER A 25 0.45 3.01 -25.52
C SER A 25 -0.86 2.39 -24.98
N LEU A 26 -1.12 2.53 -23.67
CA LEU A 26 -2.34 2.03 -23.03
C LEU A 26 -3.61 2.79 -23.48
N ARG A 27 -3.53 4.12 -23.66
CA ARG A 27 -4.66 4.91 -24.20
C ARG A 27 -5.00 4.53 -25.65
N SER A 28 -4.00 4.27 -26.49
CA SER A 28 -4.22 3.84 -27.88
C SER A 28 -4.87 2.45 -27.97
N SER A 29 -4.49 1.56 -27.05
CA SER A 29 -5.03 0.20 -26.95
C SER A 29 -6.51 0.19 -26.54
N ALA A 30 -6.91 1.07 -25.62
CA ALA A 30 -8.30 1.19 -25.15
C ALA A 30 -9.25 1.76 -26.22
N ILE A 31 -8.78 2.65 -27.09
CA ILE A 31 -9.61 3.24 -28.15
C ILE A 31 -9.88 2.23 -29.29
N LYS A 32 -8.92 1.34 -29.59
CA LYS A 32 -9.10 0.30 -30.62
C LYS A 32 -10.07 -0.80 -30.23
N ALA A 33 -10.29 -1.04 -28.93
CA ALA A 33 -11.24 -2.05 -28.45
C ALA A 33 -12.72 -1.61 -28.54
N SER A 34 -12.99 -0.32 -28.78
CA SER A 34 -14.35 0.25 -28.74
C SER A 34 -15.07 0.31 -30.11
N LEU A 35 -14.45 -0.17 -31.19
CA LEU A 35 -15.02 -0.09 -32.54
C LEU A 35 -15.02 -1.47 -33.21
N HIS A 36 -15.88 -2.38 -32.74
CA HIS A 36 -16.52 -3.41 -33.58
C HIS A 36 -17.41 -4.36 -32.76
N ARG A 37 -18.74 -4.22 -32.88
CA ARG A 37 -19.66 -5.21 -33.49
C ARG A 37 -21.08 -5.07 -32.98
N SER A 38 -22.00 -4.97 -33.94
CA SER A 38 -23.43 -5.18 -33.81
C SER A 38 -23.79 -6.57 -34.36
N PHE A 39 -24.78 -7.22 -33.71
CA PHE A 39 -25.48 -8.52 -33.91
C PHE A 39 -25.92 -8.87 -35.36
N PRO A 40 -26.44 -10.11 -35.70
CA PRO A 40 -27.31 -10.98 -34.89
C PRO A 40 -27.22 -12.53 -35.01
N SER A 41 -28.12 -13.15 -34.25
CA SER A 41 -28.44 -14.56 -33.90
C SER A 41 -28.66 -15.61 -35.00
N SER A 42 -28.34 -16.89 -34.75
CA SER A 42 -29.31 -18.02 -34.61
C SER A 42 -28.66 -19.43 -34.48
N LEU A 43 -29.37 -20.31 -33.76
CA LEU A 43 -29.52 -21.79 -33.86
C LEU A 43 -28.39 -22.81 -33.50
N ARG A 44 -28.71 -23.59 -32.45
CA ARG A 44 -28.50 -25.04 -32.17
C ARG A 44 -27.30 -25.79 -32.79
N SER A 45 -26.53 -26.49 -31.94
CA SER A 45 -26.71 -27.95 -31.75
C SER A 45 -25.92 -28.48 -30.55
N THR A 46 -26.48 -29.51 -29.94
CA THR A 46 -25.98 -30.35 -28.84
C THR A 46 -24.86 -31.28 -29.29
N LEU A 47 -23.84 -31.47 -28.45
CA LEU A 47 -23.08 -32.72 -28.37
C LEU A 47 -22.53 -32.90 -26.96
N SER A 48 -23.06 -33.93 -26.30
CA SER A 48 -22.64 -34.48 -25.01
C SER A 48 -21.44 -35.41 -25.19
N VAL A 49 -20.42 -35.28 -24.34
CA VAL A 49 -19.49 -36.39 -24.05
C VAL A 49 -19.16 -36.36 -22.56
N SER A 50 -19.62 -37.40 -21.86
CA SER A 50 -19.23 -37.75 -20.49
C SER A 50 -17.88 -38.46 -20.50
N PHE A 51 -17.02 -38.26 -19.50
CA PHE A 51 -16.12 -39.32 -19.03
C PHE A 51 -15.83 -39.20 -17.52
N SER A 52 -15.74 -40.39 -16.92
CA SER A 52 -15.78 -40.72 -15.51
C SER A 52 -14.48 -40.49 -14.74
N ALA A 53 -14.62 -40.54 -13.41
CA ALA A 53 -13.60 -40.45 -12.39
C ALA A 53 -12.55 -41.59 -12.39
N GLY A 54 -11.39 -41.27 -11.80
CA GLY A 54 -10.53 -42.21 -11.09
C GLY A 54 -9.18 -42.49 -11.76
N SER A 55 -8.09 -42.01 -11.15
CA SER A 55 -7.04 -42.91 -10.62
C SER A 55 -5.96 -42.13 -9.85
N LEU A 56 -5.66 -42.63 -8.66
CA LEU A 56 -4.49 -42.33 -7.83
C LEU A 56 -3.22 -42.89 -8.50
N ILE A 57 -2.16 -42.08 -8.65
CA ILE A 57 -0.79 -42.62 -8.84
C ILE A 57 0.23 -41.86 -7.98
N ARG A 58 1.06 -42.68 -7.34
CA ARG A 58 2.07 -42.47 -6.29
C ARG A 58 3.26 -41.59 -6.68
N LEU A 59 3.80 -40.91 -5.66
CA LEU A 59 5.19 -40.44 -5.57
C LEU A 59 6.21 -41.59 -5.59
N PRO A 60 7.42 -41.37 -6.13
CA PRO A 60 8.62 -42.05 -5.66
C PRO A 60 9.58 -41.10 -4.93
N SER A 61 10.11 -41.65 -3.84
CA SER A 61 11.14 -41.13 -2.95
C SER A 61 12.54 -41.54 -3.41
N ALA A 62 13.51 -40.69 -3.06
CA ALA A 62 14.93 -40.93 -2.81
C ALA A 62 15.86 -41.43 -3.94
N GLY A 63 16.92 -40.65 -4.16
CA GLY A 63 18.14 -41.09 -4.84
C GLY A 63 19.31 -40.15 -4.54
N LYS A 64 20.03 -40.42 -3.44
CA LYS A 64 21.37 -39.85 -3.18
C LYS A 64 22.33 -40.26 -4.30
N ARG A 65 23.10 -39.31 -4.83
CA ARG A 65 24.33 -39.62 -5.58
C ARG A 65 25.48 -38.76 -5.07
N ASN A 66 26.44 -39.46 -4.48
CA ASN A 66 27.80 -39.00 -4.22
C ASN A 66 28.50 -38.73 -5.55
N LEU A 67 29.25 -37.63 -5.65
CA LEU A 67 30.23 -37.41 -6.71
C LEU A 67 31.61 -37.28 -6.09
N SER A 68 32.49 -38.15 -6.57
CA SER A 68 33.87 -38.38 -6.20
C SER A 68 34.79 -37.24 -6.61
N VAL A 69 35.75 -36.96 -5.73
CA VAL A 69 36.91 -36.09 -5.93
C VAL A 69 37.83 -36.67 -7.02
N VAL A 70 38.18 -35.85 -8.01
CA VAL A 70 39.37 -36.07 -8.85
C VAL A 70 40.27 -34.86 -8.66
N VAL A 71 41.45 -35.10 -8.11
CA VAL A 71 42.54 -34.13 -7.96
C VAL A 71 43.28 -34.07 -9.28
N SER A 72 43.46 -32.87 -9.84
CA SER A 72 44.47 -32.58 -10.84
C SER A 72 45.21 -31.30 -10.46
N SER A 73 46.50 -31.45 -10.18
CA SER A 73 47.47 -30.41 -9.89
C SER A 73 47.85 -29.64 -11.16
N GLY A 74 47.79 -28.31 -11.13
CA GLY A 74 48.24 -27.46 -12.23
C GLY A 74 48.33 -25.97 -11.85
N ARG A 75 49.52 -25.58 -11.38
CA ARG A 75 50.21 -24.27 -11.35
C ARG A 75 49.45 -22.93 -11.52
N ASP A 76 49.86 -22.02 -10.65
CA ASP A 76 49.63 -20.57 -10.56
C ASP A 76 49.46 -19.81 -11.89
N SER A 77 48.43 -18.96 -11.91
CA SER A 77 48.56 -17.58 -12.40
C SER A 77 47.44 -16.73 -11.81
N SER A 78 47.84 -15.67 -11.14
CA SER A 78 47.03 -14.65 -10.48
C SER A 78 46.01 -14.01 -11.44
N MET A 79 44.71 -14.13 -11.13
CA MET A 79 43.69 -13.21 -11.63
C MET A 79 42.94 -12.59 -10.45
N SER A 80 43.03 -11.26 -10.37
CA SER A 80 42.30 -10.40 -9.44
C SER A 80 40.78 -10.59 -9.57
N PRO A 81 40.00 -10.54 -8.47
CA PRO A 81 38.55 -10.58 -8.55
C PRO A 81 38.02 -9.18 -8.84
N ASN A 82 37.93 -8.79 -10.10
CA ASN A 82 37.13 -7.63 -10.52
C ASN A 82 35.76 -8.13 -11.01
N ASN A 83 34.86 -8.47 -10.08
CA ASN A 83 33.47 -8.75 -10.44
C ASN A 83 32.40 -8.20 -9.46
N ASP A 84 32.77 -7.43 -8.44
CA ASP A 84 31.81 -6.87 -7.47
C ASP A 84 31.12 -5.59 -7.92
N SER A 85 31.59 -4.93 -8.99
CA SER A 85 31.04 -3.64 -9.44
C SER A 85 29.72 -3.75 -10.23
N ARG A 86 29.51 -4.87 -10.96
CA ARG A 86 28.28 -5.08 -11.75
C ARG A 86 27.08 -5.43 -10.88
N GLY A 87 27.27 -6.17 -9.79
CA GLY A 87 26.21 -6.52 -8.84
C GLY A 87 25.75 -5.32 -8.00
N SER A 88 26.66 -4.40 -7.67
CA SER A 88 26.35 -3.18 -6.91
C SER A 88 25.51 -2.19 -7.73
N SER A 89 25.89 -1.93 -8.99
CA SER A 89 25.17 -0.98 -9.86
C SER A 89 23.73 -1.40 -10.16
N SER A 90 23.47 -2.71 -10.34
CA SER A 90 22.11 -3.22 -10.58
C SER A 90 21.21 -3.09 -9.35
N LYS A 91 21.75 -3.25 -8.13
CA LYS A 91 20.99 -3.10 -6.89
C LYS A 91 20.59 -1.64 -6.63
N VAL A 92 21.52 -0.71 -6.88
CA VAL A 92 21.25 0.72 -6.78
C VAL A 92 20.16 1.17 -7.76
N ALA A 93 20.20 0.67 -9.00
CA ALA A 93 19.15 0.96 -9.99
C ALA A 93 17.77 0.40 -9.58
N ALA A 94 17.74 -0.83 -9.05
CA ALA A 94 16.51 -1.44 -8.54
C ALA A 94 15.92 -0.67 -7.36
N GLU A 95 16.75 -0.27 -6.38
CA GLU A 95 16.32 0.54 -5.24
C GLU A 95 15.80 1.92 -5.69
N SER A 96 16.49 2.58 -6.62
CA SER A 96 16.05 3.87 -7.17
C SER A 96 14.69 3.76 -7.86
N PHE A 97 14.48 2.71 -8.66
CA PHE A 97 13.19 2.44 -9.29
C PHE A 97 12.10 2.17 -8.24
N PHE A 98 12.39 1.35 -7.23
CA PHE A 98 11.45 1.07 -6.13
C PHE A 98 11.02 2.35 -5.41
N ARG A 99 11.98 3.19 -5.03
CA ARG A 99 11.70 4.49 -4.39
C ARG A 99 10.91 5.43 -5.30
N SER A 100 11.18 5.42 -6.61
CA SER A 100 10.38 6.17 -7.58
C SER A 100 8.92 5.71 -7.59
N VAL A 101 8.66 4.40 -7.57
CA VAL A 101 7.29 3.86 -7.48
C VAL A 101 6.61 4.26 -6.18
N LEU A 102 7.30 4.17 -5.04
CA LEU A 102 6.77 4.63 -3.75
C LEU A 102 6.47 6.14 -3.76
N GLY A 103 7.36 6.95 -4.35
CA GLY A 103 7.15 8.39 -4.51
C GLY A 103 5.95 8.73 -5.40
N GLN A 104 5.67 7.90 -6.40
CA GLN A 104 4.45 8.06 -7.20
C GLN A 104 3.19 7.69 -6.41
N MET A 105 3.22 6.63 -5.60
CA MET A 105 2.11 6.28 -4.68
C MET A 105 1.85 7.42 -3.67
N GLU A 106 2.91 7.97 -3.08
CA GLU A 106 2.85 9.13 -2.18
C GLU A 106 2.29 10.36 -2.90
N THR A 107 2.75 10.65 -4.11
CA THR A 107 2.27 11.80 -4.90
C THR A 107 0.77 11.70 -5.18
N VAL A 108 0.28 10.53 -5.60
CA VAL A 108 -1.16 10.26 -5.79
C VAL A 108 -1.92 10.48 -4.49
N TYR A 109 -1.40 9.98 -3.37
CA TYR A 109 -1.98 10.14 -2.05
C TYR A 109 -2.06 11.63 -1.66
N LEU A 110 -0.97 12.39 -1.72
CA LEU A 110 -0.98 13.80 -1.31
C LEU A 110 -1.83 14.69 -2.22
N ASN A 111 -1.96 14.36 -3.50
CA ASN A 111 -2.81 15.10 -4.43
C ASN A 111 -4.31 14.90 -4.16
N ARG A 112 -4.68 13.76 -3.57
CA ARG A 112 -6.09 13.43 -3.28
C ARG A 112 -6.50 13.78 -1.85
N ASN A 113 -5.55 14.08 -0.97
CA ASN A 113 -5.79 14.25 0.46
C ASN A 113 -5.11 15.54 0.97
N PRO A 114 -5.81 16.69 0.91
CA PRO A 114 -5.31 17.97 1.40
C PRO A 114 -4.86 17.94 2.86
N THR A 115 -5.59 17.24 3.74
CA THR A 115 -5.28 17.20 5.18
C THR A 115 -3.92 16.53 5.43
N PRO A 116 -3.64 15.30 4.95
CA PRO A 116 -2.29 14.74 4.98
C PRO A 116 -1.19 15.64 4.45
N LYS A 117 -1.44 16.32 3.32
CA LYS A 117 -0.47 17.24 2.73
C LYS A 117 -0.17 18.40 3.68
N SER A 118 -1.20 19.06 4.21
CA SER A 118 -1.05 20.15 5.19
C SER A 118 -0.39 19.69 6.48
N VAL A 119 -0.68 18.48 6.97
CA VAL A 119 -0.01 17.91 8.15
C VAL A 119 1.49 17.73 7.91
N LEU A 120 1.89 17.17 6.77
CA LEU A 120 3.32 17.01 6.43
C LEU A 120 4.02 18.38 6.33
N GLU A 121 3.36 19.38 5.74
CA GLU A 121 3.88 20.76 5.65
C GLU A 121 4.02 21.40 7.04
N LEU A 122 3.02 21.26 7.91
CA LEU A 122 3.03 21.78 9.29
C LEU A 122 4.16 21.14 10.11
N VAL A 123 4.33 19.82 10.05
CA VAL A 123 5.41 19.13 10.78
C VAL A 123 6.78 19.56 10.25
N ARG A 124 6.95 19.66 8.92
CA ARG A 124 8.20 20.14 8.30
C ARG A 124 8.54 21.58 8.66
N SER A 125 7.55 22.44 8.91
CA SER A 125 7.80 23.82 9.35
C SER A 125 8.43 23.92 10.74
N VAL A 126 8.38 22.84 11.53
CA VAL A 126 8.93 22.76 12.89
C VAL A 126 10.13 21.80 12.99
N ASP A 127 10.19 20.80 12.11
CA ASP A 127 11.21 19.74 12.08
C ASP A 127 11.92 19.71 10.71
N ASP A 128 13.22 20.05 10.72
CA ASP A 128 14.03 20.37 9.54
C ASP A 128 14.33 19.13 8.64
N GLU A 129 13.37 18.83 7.78
CA GLU A 129 13.44 18.01 6.55
C GLU A 129 13.59 16.48 6.68
N GLN A 130 13.99 15.89 7.82
CA GLN A 130 14.17 14.43 7.94
C GLN A 130 12.95 13.65 8.47
N LEU A 131 11.75 14.02 8.02
CA LEU A 131 10.54 13.28 8.33
C LEU A 131 10.65 11.83 7.82
N CYS A 132 10.49 10.85 8.71
CA CYS A 132 10.53 9.43 8.37
C CYS A 132 9.13 8.84 8.38
N TYR A 133 8.84 7.93 7.44
CA TYR A 133 7.63 7.13 7.49
C TYR A 133 7.84 5.84 8.29
N ASP A 134 6.94 5.60 9.24
CA ASP A 134 6.90 4.35 10.01
C ASP A 134 6.40 3.19 9.15
N HIS A 135 5.27 3.42 8.47
CA HIS A 135 4.66 2.44 7.59
C HIS A 135 3.79 3.09 6.50
N LEU A 136 3.49 2.27 5.49
CA LEU A 136 2.49 2.50 4.45
C LEU A 136 1.39 1.45 4.59
N ALA A 137 0.13 1.83 4.40
CA ALA A 137 -0.97 0.88 4.49
C ALA A 137 -1.86 0.81 3.25
N PHE A 138 -2.35 -0.38 2.96
CA PHE A 138 -3.20 -0.67 1.81
C PHE A 138 -4.39 -1.57 2.18
N ARG A 139 -5.47 -1.42 1.42
CA ARG A 139 -6.70 -2.21 1.54
C ARG A 139 -6.95 -2.95 0.24
N THR A 140 -7.39 -4.20 0.34
CA THR A 140 -7.63 -5.08 -0.80
C THR A 140 -8.88 -5.96 -0.60
N PHE A 141 -9.30 -6.68 -1.64
CA PHE A 141 -10.37 -7.67 -1.58
C PHE A 141 -9.79 -9.09 -1.60
N GLY A 142 -10.05 -9.89 -0.56
CA GLY A 142 -9.62 -11.28 -0.45
C GLY A 142 -10.43 -12.23 -1.35
N ILE A 143 -10.36 -12.03 -2.67
CA ILE A 143 -11.05 -12.88 -3.66
C ILE A 143 -10.26 -12.92 -4.98
N GLY A 144 -10.21 -14.09 -5.63
CA GLY A 144 -9.69 -14.20 -7.00
C GLY A 144 -8.23 -13.74 -7.20
N GLY A 145 -7.44 -13.67 -6.13
CA GLY A 145 -6.07 -13.15 -6.13
C GLY A 145 -5.96 -11.62 -6.10
N TYR A 146 -7.03 -10.89 -5.77
CA TYR A 146 -7.02 -9.44 -5.55
C TYR A 146 -6.61 -9.02 -4.14
N GLY A 147 -6.34 -9.98 -3.26
CA GLY A 147 -6.05 -9.78 -1.85
C GLY A 147 -4.62 -9.29 -1.59
N ILE A 148 -4.10 -9.58 -0.41
CA ILE A 148 -2.77 -9.19 0.07
C ILE A 148 -1.68 -9.51 -0.97
N ASP A 149 -1.70 -10.72 -1.54
CA ASP A 149 -0.66 -11.22 -2.45
C ASP A 149 -0.51 -10.36 -3.71
N SER A 150 -1.60 -9.75 -4.20
CA SER A 150 -1.59 -8.92 -5.40
C SER A 150 -0.65 -7.73 -5.29
N LEU A 151 -0.57 -7.14 -4.09
CA LEU A 151 0.27 -5.98 -3.81
C LEU A 151 1.56 -6.38 -3.09
N ALA A 152 1.52 -7.39 -2.22
CA ALA A 152 2.68 -7.89 -1.49
C ALA A 152 3.80 -8.36 -2.44
N SER A 153 3.45 -9.01 -3.55
CA SER A 153 4.44 -9.48 -4.54
C SER A 153 5.43 -8.40 -4.98
N PHE A 154 4.96 -7.17 -5.21
CA PHE A 154 5.83 -6.04 -5.52
C PHE A 154 6.86 -5.77 -4.41
N PHE A 155 6.44 -5.74 -3.15
CA PHE A 155 7.35 -5.48 -2.04
C PHE A 155 8.33 -6.64 -1.80
N LEU A 156 7.87 -7.88 -1.95
CA LEU A 156 8.70 -9.08 -1.84
C LEU A 156 9.82 -9.09 -2.88
N ASP A 157 9.55 -8.65 -4.11
CA ASP A 157 10.56 -8.52 -5.17
C ASP A 157 11.69 -7.53 -4.80
N TYR A 158 11.44 -6.60 -3.87
CA TYR A 158 12.43 -5.65 -3.33
C TYR A 158 12.93 -6.02 -1.92
N GLY A 159 12.78 -7.28 -1.52
CA GLY A 159 13.41 -7.82 -0.30
C GLY A 159 12.67 -7.55 1.00
N TYR A 160 11.41 -7.11 0.93
CA TYR A 160 10.55 -7.10 2.11
C TYR A 160 10.28 -8.52 2.60
N THR A 161 10.16 -8.70 3.91
CA THR A 161 9.89 -10.00 4.54
C THR A 161 8.50 -10.00 5.16
N PRO A 162 7.63 -11.00 4.87
CA PRO A 162 6.34 -11.13 5.53
C PRO A 162 6.51 -11.45 7.00
N MET A 163 5.71 -10.82 7.84
CA MET A 163 5.76 -10.94 9.30
C MET A 163 4.42 -11.47 9.82
N ASP A 164 3.92 -10.93 10.93
CA ASP A 164 2.72 -11.45 11.60
C ASP A 164 1.44 -11.22 10.79
N GLU A 165 0.50 -12.16 10.95
CA GLU A 165 -0.89 -12.00 10.53
C GLU A 165 -1.73 -11.42 11.67
N LEU A 166 -2.57 -10.43 11.35
CA LEU A 166 -3.56 -9.84 12.23
C LEU A 166 -4.97 -10.17 11.72
N LYS A 167 -5.89 -10.48 12.63
CA LYS A 167 -7.29 -10.81 12.30
C LYS A 167 -8.23 -9.85 12.99
N PHE A 168 -9.27 -9.43 12.26
CA PHE A 168 -10.31 -8.52 12.75
C PHE A 168 -11.68 -9.16 12.48
N PRO A 169 -12.11 -10.13 13.33
CA PRO A 169 -13.31 -10.93 13.05
C PRO A 169 -14.58 -10.09 12.88
N ALA A 170 -14.76 -9.06 13.71
CA ALA A 170 -15.94 -8.18 13.66
C ALA A 170 -16.02 -7.41 12.33
N LYS A 171 -14.88 -6.97 11.80
CA LYS A 171 -14.78 -6.24 10.52
C LYS A 171 -14.60 -7.19 9.32
N LYS A 172 -14.51 -8.51 9.55
CA LYS A 172 -14.23 -9.55 8.55
C LYS A 172 -12.96 -9.27 7.74
N LEU A 173 -11.89 -8.83 8.41
CA LEU A 173 -10.61 -8.53 7.78
C LEU A 173 -9.51 -9.47 8.28
N ARG A 174 -8.50 -9.67 7.43
CA ARG A 174 -7.16 -10.08 7.87
C ARG A 174 -6.12 -9.12 7.30
N ALA A 175 -4.95 -9.06 7.92
CA ALA A 175 -3.84 -8.25 7.44
C ALA A 175 -2.51 -8.98 7.67
N LEU A 176 -1.55 -8.74 6.78
CA LEU A 176 -0.14 -9.05 6.99
C LEU A 176 0.64 -7.74 6.99
N TRP A 177 1.70 -7.70 7.79
CA TRP A 177 2.70 -6.65 7.65
C TRP A 177 4.03 -7.19 7.14
N PHE A 178 4.81 -6.32 6.51
CA PHE A 178 6.07 -6.66 5.88
C PHE A 178 7.17 -5.74 6.39
N ALA A 179 8.24 -6.35 6.90
CA ALA A 179 9.43 -5.64 7.33
C ALA A 179 10.28 -5.23 6.11
N PRO A 180 10.81 -4.00 6.06
CA PRO A 180 11.70 -3.57 4.99
C PRO A 180 13.02 -4.35 5.02
N PRO A 181 13.74 -4.46 3.89
CA PRO A 181 15.09 -5.03 3.87
C PRO A 181 16.05 -4.18 4.72
N ASP A 182 17.06 -4.83 5.31
CA ASP A 182 18.12 -4.13 6.02
C ASP A 182 19.06 -3.46 5.00
N VAL A 183 18.91 -2.15 4.83
CA VAL A 183 19.72 -1.36 3.89
C VAL A 183 20.89 -0.75 4.67
N SER A 184 22.10 -1.24 4.41
CA SER A 184 23.33 -0.85 5.12
C SER A 184 23.72 0.64 4.99
N ALA A 185 23.10 1.35 4.06
CA ALA A 185 23.17 2.81 3.96
C ALA A 185 21.76 3.37 4.15
N VAL A 186 21.53 4.09 5.25
CA VAL A 186 20.36 4.97 5.35
C VAL A 186 20.59 6.09 4.35
N PRO A 187 19.81 6.20 3.26
CA PRO A 187 19.96 7.34 2.38
C PRO A 187 19.64 8.60 3.20
N GLY A 188 20.45 9.65 3.06
CA GLY A 188 20.02 10.97 3.47
C GLY A 188 18.75 11.32 2.70
N GLY A 189 17.63 11.52 3.39
CA GLY A 189 16.34 11.71 2.74
C GLY A 189 15.16 11.77 3.70
N SER A 190 13.99 12.08 3.13
CA SER A 190 12.71 12.27 3.81
C SER A 190 11.63 11.40 3.18
N GLY A 191 10.59 11.08 3.94
CA GLY A 191 9.46 10.27 3.48
C GLY A 191 9.93 8.93 2.89
N VAL A 192 9.50 8.65 1.66
CA VAL A 192 9.88 7.41 0.93
C VAL A 192 11.35 7.35 0.51
N ASN A 193 12.07 8.48 0.54
CA ASN A 193 13.51 8.54 0.24
C ASN A 193 14.37 8.40 1.50
N GLY A 194 13.76 8.33 2.68
CA GLY A 194 14.45 8.04 3.93
C GLY A 194 14.57 6.52 4.20
N PRO A 195 14.66 6.14 5.48
CA PRO A 195 14.48 4.76 5.94
C PRO A 195 13.21 4.16 5.33
N LEU A 196 13.32 2.96 4.77
CA LEU A 196 12.17 2.32 4.12
C LEU A 196 11.07 2.03 5.16
N PRO A 197 9.81 2.41 4.87
CA PRO A 197 8.71 2.16 5.79
C PRO A 197 8.35 0.67 5.80
N ARG A 198 7.77 0.20 6.92
CA ARG A 198 7.04 -1.08 6.95
C ARG A 198 5.84 -0.99 6.01
N VAL A 199 5.30 -2.13 5.60
CA VAL A 199 4.10 -2.16 4.76
C VAL A 199 3.03 -2.98 5.45
N PHE A 200 1.83 -2.43 5.59
CA PHE A 200 0.67 -3.09 6.16
C PHE A 200 -0.38 -3.30 5.06
N ILE A 201 -0.72 -4.55 4.76
CA ILE A 201 -1.69 -4.86 3.71
C ILE A 201 -2.82 -5.65 4.33
N SER A 202 -4.03 -5.12 4.21
CA SER A 202 -5.26 -5.76 4.69
C SER A 202 -6.11 -6.24 3.53
N GLU A 203 -6.91 -7.27 3.76
CA GLU A 203 -7.93 -7.74 2.85
C GLU A 203 -9.26 -8.02 3.54
N LEU A 204 -10.35 -7.73 2.84
CA LEU A 204 -11.69 -8.17 3.22
C LEU A 204 -11.84 -9.66 2.94
N LEU A 205 -12.32 -10.42 3.92
CA LEU A 205 -12.70 -11.83 3.77
C LEU A 205 -14.06 -11.89 3.06
N VAL A 206 -14.03 -11.80 1.73
CA VAL A 206 -15.23 -11.66 0.89
C VAL A 206 -16.19 -12.84 1.08
N ASP A 207 -15.68 -14.04 1.26
CA ASP A 207 -16.45 -15.26 1.53
C ASP A 207 -17.31 -15.21 2.81
N GLN A 208 -16.96 -14.35 3.76
CA GLN A 208 -17.73 -14.12 5.00
C GLN A 208 -18.80 -13.04 4.85
N MET A 209 -18.90 -12.37 3.70
CA MET A 209 -19.91 -11.34 3.42
C MET A 209 -21.23 -11.95 2.93
N SER A 210 -22.30 -11.16 2.94
CA SER A 210 -23.57 -11.56 2.31
C SER A 210 -23.38 -11.90 0.83
N SER A 211 -24.23 -12.78 0.29
CA SER A 211 -24.19 -13.14 -1.14
C SER A 211 -24.27 -11.91 -2.04
N GLN A 212 -25.11 -10.94 -1.68
CA GLN A 212 -25.29 -9.68 -2.39
C GLN A 212 -23.99 -8.87 -2.47
N THR A 213 -23.25 -8.75 -1.36
CA THR A 213 -21.95 -8.08 -1.34
C THR A 213 -20.90 -8.86 -2.12
N GLN A 214 -20.88 -10.18 -1.98
CA GLN A 214 -19.97 -11.03 -2.74
C GLN A 214 -20.18 -10.89 -4.24
N ASP A 215 -21.43 -10.84 -4.70
CA ASP A 215 -21.79 -10.72 -6.12
C ASP A 215 -21.35 -9.37 -6.69
N VAL A 216 -21.54 -8.28 -5.95
CA VAL A 216 -21.04 -6.95 -6.34
C VAL A 216 -19.52 -6.97 -6.46
N ILE A 217 -18.80 -7.49 -5.46
CA ILE A 217 -17.33 -7.52 -5.52
C ILE A 217 -16.85 -8.40 -6.68
N ARG A 218 -17.44 -9.60 -6.86
CA ARG A 218 -17.12 -10.51 -7.97
C ARG A 218 -17.30 -9.84 -9.32
N LYS A 219 -18.41 -9.12 -9.54
CA LYS A 219 -18.69 -8.38 -10.78
C LYS A 219 -17.49 -7.51 -11.20
N TYR A 220 -16.89 -6.77 -10.27
CA TYR A 220 -15.75 -5.88 -10.57
C TYR A 220 -14.43 -6.63 -10.70
N THR A 221 -14.16 -7.62 -9.84
CA THR A 221 -12.89 -8.36 -9.86
C THR A 221 -12.81 -9.35 -11.03
N GLU A 222 -13.90 -9.98 -11.42
CA GLU A 222 -13.94 -10.95 -12.52
C GLU A 222 -13.97 -10.27 -13.88
N ALA A 223 -14.49 -9.05 -13.98
CA ALA A 223 -14.39 -8.22 -15.19
C ALA A 223 -12.95 -7.75 -15.47
N SER A 224 -12.04 -7.85 -14.50
CA SER A 224 -10.64 -7.47 -14.65
C SER A 224 -9.67 -8.57 -14.21
N PRO A 225 -9.71 -9.78 -14.78
CA PRO A 225 -8.98 -10.94 -14.24
C PRO A 225 -7.45 -10.75 -14.15
N ASN A 226 -6.89 -9.84 -14.96
CA ASN A 226 -5.47 -9.46 -14.94
C ASN A 226 -5.17 -8.21 -14.10
N GLY A 227 -6.18 -7.47 -13.63
CA GLY A 227 -6.02 -6.24 -12.85
C GLY A 227 -5.16 -6.43 -11.61
N LYS A 228 -5.33 -7.57 -10.92
CA LYS A 228 -4.51 -7.97 -9.76
C LYS A 228 -3.00 -7.99 -10.01
N LYS A 229 -2.55 -8.25 -11.25
CA LYS A 229 -1.12 -8.27 -11.60
C LYS A 229 -0.51 -6.86 -11.66
N TYR A 230 -1.35 -5.84 -11.71
CA TYR A 230 -0.95 -4.44 -11.85
C TYR A 230 -1.27 -3.62 -10.60
N ALA A 231 -1.44 -4.26 -9.43
CA ALA A 231 -1.84 -3.58 -8.19
C ALA A 231 -0.91 -2.41 -7.83
N ALA A 232 0.41 -2.65 -7.76
CA ALA A 232 1.38 -1.60 -7.46
C ALA A 232 1.40 -0.46 -8.50
N LEU A 233 1.31 -0.81 -9.78
CA LEU A 233 1.23 0.18 -10.87
C LEU A 233 -0.06 1.01 -10.77
N SER A 234 -1.20 0.38 -10.49
CA SER A 234 -2.48 1.07 -10.34
C SER A 234 -2.48 2.05 -9.16
N SER A 235 -1.80 1.68 -8.07
CA SER A 235 -1.56 2.54 -6.91
C SER A 235 -0.72 3.77 -7.28
N ALA A 236 0.43 3.56 -7.94
CA ALA A 236 1.33 4.62 -8.39
C ALA A 236 0.71 5.56 -9.45
N LEU A 237 -0.26 5.06 -10.23
CA LEU A 237 -0.99 5.85 -11.22
C LEU A 237 -2.29 6.47 -10.67
N GLY A 238 -2.74 6.08 -9.48
CA GLY A 238 -4.01 6.53 -8.90
C GLY A 238 -5.23 6.08 -9.70
N THR A 239 -5.22 4.84 -10.19
CA THR A 239 -6.28 4.28 -11.05
C THR A 239 -6.91 3.05 -10.43
N LEU A 240 -8.18 2.80 -10.77
CA LEU A 240 -8.83 1.52 -10.49
C LEU A 240 -8.41 0.48 -11.52
N THR A 241 -8.21 -0.76 -11.07
CA THR A 241 -7.97 -1.88 -11.98
C THR A 241 -9.26 -2.41 -12.62
N TRP A 242 -10.42 -2.03 -12.09
CA TRP A 242 -11.74 -2.36 -12.60
C TRP A 242 -12.46 -1.10 -13.09
N GLU A 243 -13.59 -1.30 -13.78
CA GLU A 243 -14.42 -0.20 -14.24
C GLU A 243 -14.99 0.62 -13.08
N LYS A 244 -15.29 1.88 -13.36
CA LYS A 244 -15.88 2.79 -12.38
C LYS A 244 -17.23 2.25 -11.89
N PRO A 245 -17.45 2.19 -10.57
CA PRO A 245 -18.63 1.53 -10.03
C PRO A 245 -19.92 2.32 -10.20
N LEU A 246 -21.07 1.64 -10.03
CA LEU A 246 -22.38 2.25 -9.87
C LEU A 246 -22.53 2.84 -8.46
N SER A 247 -23.27 3.95 -8.34
CA SER A 247 -23.48 4.61 -7.05
C SER A 247 -24.33 3.77 -6.09
N SER A 248 -25.26 2.98 -6.63
CA SER A 248 -26.11 2.05 -5.87
C SER A 248 -25.32 0.88 -5.27
N GLU A 249 -24.34 0.35 -6.01
CA GLU A 249 -23.48 -0.75 -5.56
C GLU A 249 -22.50 -0.26 -4.48
N PHE A 250 -21.97 0.96 -4.61
CA PHE A 250 -21.19 1.59 -3.54
C PHE A 250 -22.00 1.72 -2.24
N GLU A 251 -23.24 2.22 -2.31
CA GLU A 251 -24.11 2.32 -1.12
C GLU A 251 -24.49 0.96 -0.55
N GLN A 252 -24.69 -0.03 -1.40
CA GLN A 252 -24.96 -1.40 -0.97
C GLN A 252 -23.79 -1.95 -0.17
N LEU A 253 -22.56 -1.81 -0.68
CA LEU A 253 -21.37 -2.20 0.08
C LEU A 253 -21.25 -1.40 1.38
N ALA A 254 -21.49 -0.08 1.35
CA ALA A 254 -21.33 0.78 2.52
C ALA A 254 -22.28 0.41 3.67
N ARG A 255 -23.46 -0.15 3.38
CA ARG A 255 -24.40 -0.64 4.40
C ARG A 255 -23.90 -1.87 5.16
N GLU A 256 -23.07 -2.71 4.54
CA GLU A 256 -22.56 -3.93 5.18
C GLU A 256 -21.10 -3.78 5.63
N SER A 257 -20.27 -3.10 4.83
CA SER A 257 -18.86 -2.91 5.09
C SER A 257 -18.35 -1.61 4.45
N GLU A 258 -18.09 -0.61 5.28
CA GLU A 258 -17.44 0.63 4.85
C GLU A 258 -16.03 0.37 4.28
N TYR A 259 -15.34 -0.69 4.76
CA TYR A 259 -14.09 -1.15 4.16
C TYR A 259 -14.29 -1.60 2.70
N ALA A 260 -15.34 -2.37 2.42
CA ALA A 260 -15.66 -2.82 1.07
C ALA A 260 -15.98 -1.64 0.15
N ALA A 261 -16.82 -0.71 0.62
CA ALA A 261 -17.18 0.49 -0.12
C ALA A 261 -15.96 1.36 -0.43
N TRP A 262 -15.08 1.56 0.56
CA TRP A 262 -13.83 2.29 0.39
C TRP A 262 -12.94 1.64 -0.69
N THR A 263 -12.75 0.32 -0.59
CA THR A 263 -11.88 -0.43 -1.52
C THR A 263 -12.44 -0.38 -2.94
N LEU A 264 -13.76 -0.44 -3.13
CA LEU A 264 -14.40 -0.37 -4.44
C LEU A 264 -14.07 0.92 -5.21
N VAL A 265 -14.04 2.08 -4.54
CA VAL A 265 -13.83 3.40 -5.17
C VAL A 265 -12.39 3.91 -5.09
N ASN A 266 -11.56 3.35 -4.20
CA ASN A 266 -10.15 3.74 -4.05
C ASN A 266 -9.17 2.71 -4.62
N GLY A 267 -9.59 1.46 -4.81
CA GLY A 267 -8.74 0.38 -5.32
C GLY A 267 -7.50 0.18 -4.44
N TYR A 268 -6.34 0.07 -5.08
CA TYR A 268 -5.04 -0.11 -4.43
C TYR A 268 -4.37 1.22 -4.01
N ALA A 269 -5.11 2.32 -3.95
CA ALA A 269 -4.56 3.58 -3.46
C ALA A 269 -3.97 3.41 -2.04
N LEU A 270 -2.87 4.10 -1.78
CA LEU A 270 -2.27 4.19 -0.46
C LEU A 270 -3.32 4.73 0.53
N ASN A 271 -3.70 3.92 1.52
CA ASN A 271 -4.75 4.25 2.47
C ASN A 271 -4.29 5.28 3.51
N HIS A 272 -3.02 5.20 3.91
CA HIS A 272 -2.35 6.22 4.71
C HIS A 272 -0.83 6.03 4.68
N VAL A 273 -0.14 7.13 4.92
CA VAL A 273 1.25 7.14 5.41
C VAL A 273 1.23 7.36 6.92
N THR A 274 2.29 6.92 7.59
CA THR A 274 2.43 7.09 9.04
C THR A 274 3.72 7.83 9.36
N ILE A 275 3.64 8.98 10.05
CA ILE A 275 4.84 9.68 10.55
C ILE A 275 5.42 8.91 11.73
N SER A 276 6.73 8.63 11.66
CA SER A 276 7.49 8.06 12.77
C SER A 276 7.84 9.15 13.79
N VAL A 277 7.01 9.30 14.80
CA VAL A 277 7.06 10.43 15.75
C VAL A 277 8.36 10.44 16.54
N HIS A 278 8.83 9.28 17.00
CA HIS A 278 10.08 9.17 17.76
C HIS A 278 11.34 9.54 16.96
N ARG A 279 11.22 9.73 15.64
CA ARG A 279 12.34 10.15 14.78
C ARG A 279 12.40 11.65 14.54
N LEU A 280 11.34 12.38 14.86
CA LEU A 280 11.32 13.84 14.85
C LEU A 280 12.41 14.39 15.78
N LYS A 281 13.07 15.48 15.39
CA LYS A 281 14.18 16.10 16.14
C LYS A 281 13.71 17.25 17.02
N SER A 282 12.58 17.84 16.69
CA SER A 282 11.94 18.91 17.43
C SER A 282 11.24 18.40 18.70
N HIS A 283 10.62 19.32 19.42
CA HIS A 283 9.78 19.01 20.58
C HIS A 283 8.53 18.17 20.24
N LEU A 284 8.22 17.97 18.96
CA LEU A 284 7.10 17.13 18.49
C LEU A 284 7.41 15.62 18.53
N ASN A 285 8.61 15.23 18.97
CA ASN A 285 9.06 13.83 19.05
C ASN A 285 8.34 12.95 20.10
N LYS A 286 7.23 13.43 20.65
CA LYS A 286 6.30 12.71 21.52
C LYS A 286 4.90 12.82 20.94
N ILE A 287 4.22 11.70 20.77
CA ILE A 287 2.95 11.64 20.05
C ILE A 287 1.86 12.49 20.69
N LYS A 288 1.86 12.61 22.02
CA LYS A 288 0.94 13.52 22.73
C LYS A 288 1.18 14.99 22.38
N LYS A 289 2.46 15.40 22.27
CA LYS A 289 2.82 16.77 21.88
C LYS A 289 2.49 17.04 20.42
N LEU A 290 2.72 16.06 19.54
CA LEU A 290 2.33 16.16 18.14
C LEU A 290 0.81 16.28 17.99
N ASN A 291 0.03 15.45 18.70
CA ASN A 291 -1.43 15.51 18.66
C ASN A 291 -1.94 16.89 19.10
N GLN A 292 -1.44 17.40 20.23
CA GLN A 292 -1.80 18.74 20.70
C GLN A 292 -1.47 19.82 19.66
N PHE A 293 -0.25 19.80 19.10
CA PHE A 293 0.16 20.74 18.06
C PHE A 293 -0.78 20.71 16.84
N LEU A 294 -1.17 19.52 16.39
CA LEU A 294 -2.07 19.37 15.25
C LEU A 294 -3.49 19.86 15.55
N GLU A 295 -4.02 19.56 16.74
CA GLU A 295 -5.34 20.03 17.19
C GLU A 295 -5.36 21.58 17.32
N GLU A 296 -4.28 22.18 17.85
CA GLU A 296 -4.10 23.65 17.90
C GLU A 296 -4.07 24.30 16.51
N LYS A 297 -3.67 23.54 15.47
CA LYS A 297 -3.72 23.97 14.06
C LYS A 297 -5.04 23.64 13.38
N GLY A 298 -6.03 23.14 14.12
CA GLY A 298 -7.37 22.81 13.60
C GLY A 298 -7.45 21.46 12.87
N ILE A 299 -6.43 20.61 12.98
CA ILE A 299 -6.46 19.26 12.40
C ILE A 299 -7.30 18.35 13.30
N LYS A 300 -8.31 17.72 12.71
CA LYS A 300 -9.21 16.81 13.43
C LYS A 300 -8.62 15.40 13.53
N LEU A 301 -8.47 14.91 14.76
CA LEU A 301 -8.02 13.55 15.03
C LEU A 301 -9.19 12.57 15.19
N ASN A 302 -8.96 11.31 14.81
CA ASN A 302 -9.87 10.21 15.02
C ASN A 302 -10.03 9.96 16.53
N SER A 303 -11.26 10.10 17.04
CA SER A 303 -11.57 9.97 18.46
C SER A 303 -12.05 8.59 18.89
N GLU A 304 -12.26 7.66 17.95
CA GLU A 304 -12.75 6.32 18.27
C GLU A 304 -11.77 5.60 19.19
N GLY A 305 -12.22 5.08 20.33
CA GLY A 305 -11.33 4.50 21.34
C GLY A 305 -10.37 5.50 22.02
N GLY A 306 -10.66 6.80 21.92
CA GLY A 306 -9.77 7.89 22.36
C GLY A 306 -8.78 8.31 21.26
N VAL A 307 -8.31 9.57 21.28
CA VAL A 307 -7.38 10.07 20.24
C VAL A 307 -6.10 9.24 20.15
N LEU A 308 -5.54 8.86 21.30
CA LEU A 308 -4.33 8.05 21.39
C LEU A 308 -4.67 6.59 21.68
N LYS A 309 -4.32 5.71 20.74
CA LYS A 309 -4.43 4.25 20.88
C LYS A 309 -3.11 3.73 21.41
N VAL A 310 -3.15 2.96 22.47
CA VAL A 310 -1.95 2.43 23.14
C VAL A 310 -2.08 0.92 23.20
N SER A 311 -1.06 0.25 22.68
CA SER A 311 -0.95 -1.21 22.74
C SER A 311 -0.91 -1.69 24.20
N PRO A 312 -1.33 -2.94 24.49
CA PRO A 312 -1.36 -3.46 25.85
C PRO A 312 0.00 -3.44 26.56
N ASP A 313 1.10 -3.60 25.82
CA ASP A 313 2.47 -3.51 26.33
C ASP A 313 2.97 -2.06 26.51
N GLY A 314 2.18 -1.07 26.07
CA GLY A 314 2.51 0.36 26.09
C GLY A 314 3.56 0.79 25.06
N GLY A 315 4.15 -0.15 24.32
CA GLY A 315 5.32 0.05 23.47
C GLY A 315 5.01 0.68 22.11
N LEU A 316 3.78 0.53 21.64
CA LEU A 316 3.27 1.17 20.42
C LEU A 316 2.11 2.11 20.74
N GLN A 317 2.27 3.39 20.39
CA GLN A 317 1.27 4.43 20.53
C GLN A 317 0.93 5.02 19.17
N GLN A 318 -0.35 5.16 18.87
CA GLN A 318 -0.82 5.58 17.55
C GLN A 318 -1.97 6.59 17.65
N SER A 319 -2.03 7.50 16.70
CA SER A 319 -3.15 8.41 16.46
C SER A 319 -3.27 8.67 14.96
N SER A 320 -4.43 9.12 14.51
CA SER A 320 -4.66 9.40 13.09
C SER A 320 -5.58 10.61 12.90
N THR A 321 -5.48 11.25 11.74
CA THR A 321 -6.50 12.22 11.33
C THR A 321 -7.79 11.51 10.94
N VAL A 322 -8.90 12.24 10.92
CA VAL A 322 -10.07 11.83 10.14
C VAL A 322 -9.72 11.90 8.65
N ALA A 323 -10.23 10.98 7.84
CA ALA A 323 -9.95 10.95 6.41
C ALA A 323 -10.58 12.13 5.67
N ASP A 324 -9.92 12.57 4.60
CA ASP A 324 -10.52 13.51 3.66
C ASP A 324 -11.63 12.83 2.86
N SER A 325 -12.50 13.65 2.26
CA SER A 325 -13.50 13.18 1.29
C SER A 325 -13.40 13.96 -0.02
N ILE A 326 -13.68 13.29 -1.14
CA ILE A 326 -13.68 13.92 -2.47
C ILE A 326 -15.01 13.68 -3.19
N SER A 327 -15.31 14.55 -4.14
CA SER A 327 -16.41 14.35 -5.08
C SER A 327 -16.03 13.27 -6.10
N PHE A 328 -16.85 12.21 -6.18
CA PHE A 328 -16.67 11.10 -7.12
C PHE A 328 -17.90 10.94 -7.99
N LYS A 329 -17.72 11.10 -9.30
CA LYS A 329 -18.74 10.81 -10.31
C LYS A 329 -18.70 9.33 -10.65
N PHE A 330 -19.77 8.58 -10.37
CA PHE A 330 -19.97 7.16 -10.66
C PHE A 330 -20.32 6.91 -12.15
N SER A 331 -20.36 5.64 -12.57
CA SER A 331 -20.61 5.27 -13.98
C SER A 331 -22.05 5.50 -14.43
N ASP A 332 -23.00 5.52 -13.49
CA ASP A 332 -24.40 5.94 -13.70
C ASP A 332 -24.58 7.48 -13.79
N GLY A 333 -23.48 8.23 -13.74
CA GLY A 333 -23.48 9.70 -13.81
C GLY A 333 -23.76 10.41 -12.49
N VAL A 334 -24.15 9.68 -11.44
CA VAL A 334 -24.39 10.24 -10.11
C VAL A 334 -23.06 10.67 -9.49
N THR A 335 -23.05 11.79 -8.77
CA THR A 335 -21.85 12.28 -8.07
C THR A 335 -22.10 12.30 -6.58
N LYS A 336 -21.23 11.66 -5.79
CA LYS A 336 -21.31 11.64 -4.32
C LYS A 336 -19.96 11.94 -3.68
N SER A 337 -19.99 12.39 -2.43
CA SER A 337 -18.81 12.47 -1.59
C SER A 337 -18.40 11.06 -1.15
N ILE A 338 -17.13 10.69 -1.35
CA ILE A 338 -16.58 9.40 -0.91
C ILE A 338 -15.37 9.64 0.01
N PRO A 339 -15.14 8.77 1.01
CA PRO A 339 -13.92 8.82 1.80
C PRO A 339 -12.69 8.51 0.94
N CYS A 340 -11.64 9.29 1.13
CA CYS A 340 -10.31 8.99 0.65
C CYS A 340 -9.44 8.51 1.81
N SER A 341 -8.28 9.12 2.01
CA SER A 341 -7.24 8.61 2.89
C SER A 341 -7.04 9.56 4.07
N TYR A 342 -6.32 9.09 5.08
CA TYR A 342 -5.93 9.87 6.25
C TYR A 342 -4.41 9.77 6.44
N ILE A 343 -3.87 10.49 7.40
CA ILE A 343 -2.47 10.33 7.84
C ILE A 343 -2.45 9.83 9.28
N GLU A 344 -1.52 8.94 9.58
CA GLU A 344 -1.31 8.39 10.92
C GLU A 344 0.00 8.90 11.54
N PHE A 345 0.11 8.80 12.85
CA PHE A 345 1.29 9.10 13.65
C PHE A 345 1.55 7.92 14.58
N ALA A 346 2.79 7.43 14.63
CA ALA A 346 3.19 6.33 15.49
C ALA A 346 4.44 6.67 16.31
N GLU A 347 4.39 6.42 17.62
CA GLU A 347 5.55 6.43 18.51
C GLU A 347 5.84 5.01 18.98
N ARG A 348 7.05 4.51 18.66
CA ARG A 348 7.56 3.23 19.12
C ARG A 348 8.52 3.45 20.28
N LEU A 349 8.15 2.96 21.47
CA LEU A 349 8.97 3.09 22.66
C LEU A 349 10.10 2.06 22.67
N VAL A 350 11.17 2.41 23.39
CA VAL A 350 12.34 1.54 23.61
C VAL A 350 11.91 0.32 24.42
N LEU A 351 12.32 -0.86 23.96
CA LEU A 351 12.03 -2.13 24.64
C LEU A 351 12.69 -2.16 26.03
N PRO A 352 12.08 -2.84 27.02
CA PRO A 352 12.58 -2.84 28.40
C PRO A 352 14.07 -3.17 28.56
N GLN A 353 14.58 -4.14 27.78
CA GLN A 353 15.98 -4.56 27.83
C GLN A 353 16.98 -3.50 27.34
N TYR A 354 16.53 -2.45 26.67
CA TYR A 354 17.38 -1.38 26.14
C TYR A 354 17.18 -0.03 26.84
N GLN A 355 16.42 0.02 27.95
CA GLN A 355 16.14 1.27 28.67
C GLN A 355 17.40 1.98 29.20
N ASN A 356 18.48 1.24 29.45
CA ASN A 356 19.75 1.78 29.94
C ASN A 356 20.71 2.19 28.82
N VAL A 357 20.35 1.98 27.55
CA VAL A 357 21.15 2.42 26.41
C VAL A 357 20.99 3.94 26.27
N PRO A 358 22.08 4.72 26.12
CA PRO A 358 22.00 6.16 25.92
C PRO A 358 21.10 6.51 24.71
N GLU A 359 20.29 7.56 24.82
CA GLU A 359 19.33 7.95 23.75
C GLU A 359 20.02 8.13 22.38
N SER A 360 21.28 8.62 22.36
CA SER A 360 22.09 8.78 21.16
C SER A 360 22.46 7.47 20.46
N GLU A 361 22.39 6.35 21.16
CA GLU A 361 22.70 5.01 20.66
C GLU A 361 21.45 4.16 20.38
N ILE A 362 20.26 4.67 20.70
CA ILE A 362 19.00 3.96 20.46
C ILE A 362 18.76 3.81 18.95
N ARG A 363 18.67 2.56 18.51
CA ARG A 363 18.35 2.18 17.13
C ARG A 363 16.86 1.83 17.01
N GLU A 364 16.35 1.84 15.79
CA GLU A 364 14.97 1.41 15.51
C GLU A 364 14.71 -0.03 15.99
N SER A 365 15.70 -0.91 15.83
CA SER A 365 15.64 -2.31 16.29
C SER A 365 15.57 -2.47 17.81
N TYR A 366 15.79 -1.39 18.58
CA TYR A 366 15.64 -1.39 20.04
C TYR A 366 14.25 -0.95 20.48
N ARG A 367 13.37 -0.60 19.54
CA ARG A 367 12.00 -0.13 19.80
C ARG A 367 10.98 -1.23 19.50
N ARG A 368 9.77 -1.11 20.05
CA ARG A 368 8.65 -2.03 19.80
C ARG A 368 8.32 -2.09 18.29
N ASP A 369 8.66 -3.22 17.67
CA ASP A 369 8.37 -3.50 16.26
C ASP A 369 6.98 -4.12 16.06
N GLY A 370 6.49 -4.21 14.83
CA GLY A 370 5.20 -4.82 14.48
C GLY A 370 4.00 -3.92 14.74
N PHE A 371 2.81 -4.53 14.79
CA PHE A 371 1.52 -3.84 14.92
C PHE A 371 0.73 -4.41 16.10
N GLU A 372 -0.41 -3.79 16.42
CA GLU A 372 -1.30 -4.26 17.48
C GLU A 372 -2.75 -4.27 17.03
N VAL A 373 -3.44 -5.42 17.19
CA VAL A 373 -4.82 -5.62 16.71
C VAL A 373 -5.77 -4.60 17.32
N GLY A 374 -5.68 -4.37 18.64
CA GLY A 374 -6.54 -3.43 19.34
C GLY A 374 -6.42 -1.99 18.82
N ASN A 375 -5.19 -1.55 18.52
CA ASN A 375 -4.96 -0.22 17.94
C ASN A 375 -5.49 -0.16 16.50
N ALA A 376 -5.09 -1.11 15.66
CA ALA A 376 -5.42 -1.14 14.24
C ALA A 376 -6.94 -1.21 14.01
N ASP A 377 -7.68 -1.95 14.86
CA ASP A 377 -9.13 -2.06 14.78
C ASP A 377 -9.82 -0.69 14.83
N LYS A 378 -9.35 0.20 15.71
CA LYS A 378 -9.89 1.56 15.87
C LYS A 378 -9.37 2.54 14.82
N ILE A 379 -8.17 2.32 14.30
CA ILE A 379 -7.58 3.14 13.24
C ILE A 379 -8.29 2.93 11.89
N PHE A 380 -8.77 1.72 11.59
CA PHE A 380 -9.57 1.46 10.38
C PHE A 380 -10.77 2.41 10.23
N GLU A 381 -11.34 2.83 11.36
CA GLU A 381 -12.54 3.67 11.45
C GLU A 381 -12.27 5.14 11.09
N SER A 382 -11.01 5.53 10.85
CA SER A 382 -10.64 6.87 10.37
C SER A 382 -11.30 7.24 9.04
N THR A 383 -11.75 6.24 8.27
CA THR A 383 -12.50 6.42 7.01
C THR A 383 -14.02 6.26 7.16
N PHE A 384 -14.53 6.02 8.37
CA PHE A 384 -15.94 5.69 8.58
C PHE A 384 -16.82 6.95 8.67
N GLN A 385 -18.07 6.83 8.25
CA GLN A 385 -19.03 7.94 8.21
C GLN A 385 -19.22 8.63 9.56
N GLU A 386 -19.15 7.88 10.66
CA GLU A 386 -19.23 8.46 12.01
C GLU A 386 -18.10 9.47 12.26
N GLN A 387 -16.86 9.13 11.89
CA GLN A 387 -15.73 10.05 12.04
C GLN A 387 -15.84 11.26 11.09
N LEU A 388 -16.28 11.03 9.85
CA LEU A 388 -16.43 12.07 8.82
C LEU A 388 -17.53 13.10 9.18
N SER A 389 -18.64 12.64 9.74
CA SER A 389 -19.83 13.46 10.05
C SER A 389 -19.76 14.21 11.38
N ARG A 390 -18.80 13.89 12.26
CA ARG A 390 -18.57 14.62 13.52
C ARG A 390 -18.39 16.12 13.25
N ARG A 391 -19.35 16.95 13.70
CA ARG A 391 -19.27 18.42 13.65
C ARG A 391 -18.17 18.92 14.58
N THR A 392 -17.49 20.00 14.19
CA THR A 392 -16.64 20.77 15.11
C THR A 392 -17.54 21.40 16.16
N GLY A 393 -17.33 21.03 17.42
CA GLY A 393 -17.96 21.69 18.57
C GLY A 393 -17.39 23.08 18.79
#